data_AF-B9MWZ2-F1
#
_entry.id   AF-B9MWZ2-F1
#
_cell.length_a   1.000
_cell.length_b   1.000
_cell.length_c   1.000
_cell.angle_alpha   90.00
_cell.angle_beta   90.00
_cell.angle_gamma   90.00
#
_symmetry.space_group_name_H-M   'P 1'
#
loop_
_entity.id
_entity.type
_entity.pdbx_description
1 polymer ?
#
loop_
_entity_poly.entity_id
_entity_poly.type
_entity_poly.pdbx_seq_one_letter_code
_entity_poly.pdbx_strand_id
1 'polypeptide(L)'
;MVLGSFKKVVLGSVALAIFWILAVFPAVPFLPIGRTGGSILGAMLMVIFKVITPEQAYSAINLSVLGLLFGTMVVSIYLEIADMFKYRTPVFN
;
A
#
# COMPACT_ATOMS: atom_id res chain seq x y z
N MET A 1 10.62 -23.57 -12.45
CA MET A 1 10.69 -22.62 -11.30
C MET A 1 12.14 -22.23 -11.12
N VAL A 2 12.58 -21.11 -11.72
CA VAL A 2 13.95 -20.62 -11.54
C VAL A 2 13.97 -19.91 -10.20
N LEU A 3 14.54 -20.55 -9.18
CA LEU A 3 14.84 -19.90 -7.92
C LEU A 3 15.75 -18.71 -8.26
N GLY A 4 15.23 -17.48 -8.17
CA GLY A 4 16.05 -16.30 -8.34
C GLY A 4 17.29 -16.43 -7.45
N SER A 5 18.44 -15.91 -7.90
CA SER A 5 19.71 -16.02 -7.17
C SER A 5 19.46 -15.86 -5.67
N PHE A 6 19.84 -16.86 -4.85
CA PHE A 6 19.47 -16.98 -3.44
C PHE A 6 19.60 -15.67 -2.65
N LYS A 7 20.62 -14.87 -2.99
CA LYS A 7 20.88 -13.52 -2.46
C LYS A 7 19.71 -12.54 -2.68
N LYS A 8 19.09 -12.53 -3.86
CA LYS A 8 17.93 -11.68 -4.18
C LYS A 8 16.69 -12.06 -3.39
N VAL A 9 16.45 -13.36 -3.20
CA VAL A 9 15.31 -13.86 -2.42
C VAL A 9 15.45 -13.44 -0.96
N VAL A 10 16.63 -13.64 -0.37
CA VAL A 10 16.91 -13.23 1.02
C VAL A 10 16.72 -11.72 1.21
N LEU A 11 17.30 -10.89 0.33
CA LEU A 11 17.15 -9.44 0.39
C LEU A 11 15.69 -9.00 0.22
N GLY A 12 14.94 -9.64 -0.68
CA GLY A 12 13.52 -9.37 -0.89
C GLY A 12 12.67 -9.73 0.34
N SER A 13 12.95 -10.87 0.98
CA SER A 13 12.26 -11.30 2.20
C SER A 13 12.52 -10.34 3.38
N VAL A 14 13.74 -9.79 3.49
CA VAL A 14 14.06 -8.78 4.50
C VAL A 14 13.28 -7.48 4.26
N ALA A 15 13.25 -6.99 3.03
CA ALA A 15 12.47 -5.80 2.68
C ALA A 15 10.97 -6.00 2.96
N LEU A 16 10.44 -7.19 2.67
CA LEU A 16 9.06 -7.57 2.98
C LEU A 16 8.78 -7.61 4.48
N ALA A 17 9.68 -8.19 5.27
CA ALA A 17 9.53 -8.24 6.73
C ALA A 17 9.52 -6.84 7.35
N ILE A 18 10.39 -5.95 6.88
CA ILE A 18 10.42 -4.54 7.30
C ILE A 18 9.09 -3.87 6.95
N PHE A 19 8.63 -3.97 5.70
CA PHE A 19 7.34 -3.45 5.27
C PHE A 19 6.19 -3.98 6.13
N TRP A 20 6.17 -5.29 6.41
CA TRP A 20 5.12 -5.94 7.19
C TRP A 20 5.04 -5.38 8.61
N ILE A 21 6.18 -5.21 9.28
CA ILE A 21 6.24 -4.63 10.63
C ILE A 21 5.70 -3.19 10.60
N LEU A 22 6.10 -2.37 9.63
CA LEU A 22 5.60 -1.00 9.46
C LEU A 22 4.11 -0.93 9.10
N ALA A 23 3.58 -1.90 8.37
CA ALA A 23 2.18 -1.96 7.98
C ALA A 23 1.25 -2.38 9.15
N VAL A 24 1.71 -3.34 9.95
CA VAL A 24 0.98 -3.87 11.12
C VAL A 24 1.09 -2.91 12.31
N PHE A 25 2.26 -2.30 12.54
CA PHE A 25 2.50 -1.33 13.59
C PHE A 25 2.65 0.07 12.99
N PRO A 26 1.55 0.84 12.86
CA PRO A 26 1.53 2.13 12.15
C PRO A 26 2.27 3.27 12.86
N ALA A 27 2.85 3.04 14.03
CA ALA A 27 3.51 4.07 14.83
C ALA A 27 4.82 3.52 15.41
N VAL A 28 5.92 3.72 14.69
CA VAL A 28 7.25 3.61 15.27
C VAL A 28 7.53 4.98 15.92
N PRO A 29 7.83 5.06 17.23
CA PRO A 29 7.91 6.34 17.97
C PRO A 29 8.89 7.37 17.39
N PHE A 30 9.83 6.95 16.54
CA PHE A 30 10.84 7.81 15.93
C PHE A 30 10.48 8.34 14.52
N LEU A 31 9.43 7.80 13.88
CA LEU A 31 9.03 8.22 12.53
C LEU A 31 7.51 8.05 12.41
N PRO A 32 6.71 9.13 12.49
CA PRO A 32 5.25 9.10 12.36
C PRO A 32 4.85 8.84 10.90
N ILE A 33 5.28 7.71 10.36
CA ILE A 33 4.95 7.22 9.04
C ILE A 33 3.78 6.27 9.18
N GLY A 34 2.60 6.70 8.72
CA GLY A 34 1.45 5.81 8.63
C GLY A 34 1.66 4.69 7.61
N ARG A 35 0.66 3.80 7.48
CA ARG A 35 0.67 2.64 6.57
C ARG A 35 1.12 2.98 5.13
N THR A 36 0.80 4.19 4.66
CA THR A 36 1.15 4.69 3.33
C THR A 36 2.65 4.93 3.13
N GLY A 37 3.37 5.44 4.12
CA GLY A 37 4.81 5.61 3.95
C GLY A 37 5.60 4.33 4.23
N GLY A 38 5.04 3.40 5.04
CA GLY A 38 5.57 2.06 5.19
C GLY A 38 5.61 1.31 3.84
N SER A 39 4.55 1.42 3.03
CA SER A 39 4.53 0.81 1.69
C SER A 39 5.51 1.44 0.71
N ILE A 40 5.65 2.77 0.73
CA ILE A 40 6.66 3.46 -0.10
C ILE A 40 8.08 3.07 0.34
N LEU A 41 8.35 3.03 1.65
CA LEU A 41 9.66 2.62 2.19
C LEU A 41 9.99 1.17 1.79
N GLY A 42 9.04 0.24 1.93
CA GLY A 42 9.20 -1.15 1.49
C GLY A 42 9.50 -1.27 0.00
N ALA A 43 8.78 -0.52 -0.84
CA ALA A 43 9.03 -0.47 -2.28
C ALA A 43 10.41 0.12 -2.61
N MET A 44 10.84 1.18 -1.91
CA MET A 44 12.18 1.76 -2.07
C MET A 44 13.28 0.76 -1.70
N LEU A 45 13.11 0.00 -0.61
CA LEU A 45 14.08 -1.03 -0.20
C LEU A 45 14.25 -2.12 -1.27
N MET A 46 13.16 -2.51 -1.94
CA MET A 46 13.21 -3.50 -3.04
C MET A 46 14.05 -3.03 -4.23
N VAL A 47 14.06 -1.72 -4.51
CA VAL A 47 14.86 -1.10 -5.58
C VAL A 47 16.31 -0.88 -5.11
N ILE A 48 16.52 -0.38 -3.88
CA ILE A 48 17.87 -0.14 -3.31
C ILE A 48 18.66 -1.45 -3.20
N PHE A 49 18.02 -2.52 -2.74
CA PHE A 49 18.64 -3.86 -2.67
C PHE A 49 18.77 -4.55 -4.03
N LYS A 50 18.39 -3.91 -5.15
CA LYS A 50 18.44 -4.46 -6.51
C LYS A 50 17.71 -5.81 -6.64
N VAL A 51 16.65 -6.01 -5.85
CA VAL A 51 15.77 -7.18 -5.96
C VAL A 51 14.96 -7.06 -7.25
N ILE A 52 14.47 -5.86 -7.54
CA ILE A 52 13.81 -5.46 -8.78
C ILE A 52 14.54 -4.27 -9.41
N THR A 53 14.51 -4.13 -10.73
CA THR A 53 15.02 -2.91 -11.39
C THR A 53 13.99 -1.80 -11.33
N PRO A 54 14.38 -0.51 -11.42
CA PRO A 54 13.43 0.60 -11.44
C PRO A 54 12.40 0.46 -12.55
N GLU A 55 12.80 0.00 -13.74
CA GLU A 55 11.92 -0.16 -14.89
C GLU A 55 10.85 -1.24 -14.61
N GLN A 56 11.25 -2.34 -13.97
CA GLN A 56 10.33 -3.38 -13.53
C GLN A 56 9.38 -2.86 -12.45
N ALA A 57 9.88 -2.06 -11.50
CA ALA A 57 9.06 -1.45 -10.46
C ALA A 57 7.98 -0.54 -11.07
N TYR A 58 8.34 0.31 -12.04
CA TYR A 58 7.39 1.16 -12.75
C TYR A 58 6.39 0.35 -13.57
N SER A 59 6.82 -0.72 -14.25
CA SER A 59 5.90 -1.61 -14.97
C SER A 59 4.90 -2.33 -14.06
N ALA A 60 5.25 -2.53 -12.78
CA ALA A 60 4.37 -3.16 -11.80
C ALA A 60 3.30 -2.18 -11.27
N ILE A 61 3.43 -0.87 -11.53
CA ILE A 61 2.41 0.11 -11.18
C ILE A 61 1.25 0.01 -12.16
N ASN A 62 0.12 -0.50 -11.66
CA ASN A 62 -1.09 -0.62 -12.45
C ASN A 62 -1.98 0.63 -12.30
N LEU A 63 -1.97 1.50 -13.30
CA LEU A 63 -2.77 2.73 -13.33
C LEU A 63 -4.28 2.44 -13.31
N SER A 64 -4.73 1.32 -13.87
CA SER A 64 -6.16 0.95 -13.83
C SER A 64 -6.61 0.57 -12.43
N VAL A 65 -5.78 -0.15 -11.66
CA VAL A 65 -6.07 -0.46 -10.25
C VAL A 65 -6.04 0.81 -9.41
N LEU A 66 -5.06 1.69 -9.64
CA LEU A 66 -4.97 2.97 -8.93
C LEU A 66 -6.19 3.85 -9.22
N GLY A 67 -6.61 3.91 -10.49
CA GLY A 67 -7.83 4.60 -10.92
C GLY A 67 -9.11 3.97 -10.39
N LEU A 68 -9.16 2.63 -10.29
CA LEU A 68 -10.29 1.91 -9.70
C LEU A 68 -10.43 2.23 -8.21
N LEU A 69 -9.37 2.07 -7.43
CA LEU A 69 -9.37 2.36 -5.99
C LEU A 69 -9.71 3.82 -5.71
N PHE A 70 -9.08 4.75 -6.44
CA PHE A 70 -9.41 6.17 -6.35
C PHE A 70 -10.87 6.44 -6.75
N GLY A 71 -11.33 5.83 -7.84
CA GLY A 71 -12.71 5.93 -8.30
C GLY A 71 -13.71 5.44 -7.25
N THR A 72 -13.43 4.33 -6.56
CA THR A 72 -14.29 3.85 -5.47
C THR A 72 -14.37 4.83 -4.31
N MET A 73 -13.27 5.53 -4.00
CA MET A 73 -13.27 6.59 -2.99
C MET A 73 -14.12 7.80 -3.43
N VAL A 74 -13.98 8.23 -4.69
CA VAL A 74 -14.79 9.34 -5.24
C VAL A 74 -16.28 9.00 -5.28
N VAL A 75 -16.62 7.79 -5.72
CA VAL A 75 -18.00 7.30 -5.72
C VAL A 75 -18.55 7.24 -4.29
N SER A 76 -17.76 6.79 -3.31
CA SER A 76 -18.17 6.78 -1.90
C SER A 76 -18.54 8.18 -1.40
N ILE A 77 -17.74 9.21 -1.72
CA ILE A 77 -18.00 10.60 -1.34
C ILE A 77 -19.27 11.12 -2.02
N TYR A 78 -19.47 10.81 -3.31
CA TYR A 78 -20.68 11.25 -4.02
C TYR A 78 -21.95 10.63 -3.41
N LEU A 79 -21.90 9.35 -3.03
CA LEU A 79 -22.99 8.66 -2.34
C LEU A 79 -23.24 9.20 -0.92
N GLU A 80 -22.18 9.62 -0.22
CA GLU A 80 -22.27 10.30 1.07
C GLU A 80 -23.00 11.64 0.94
N ILE A 81 -22.66 12.44 -0.07
CA ILE A 81 -23.32 13.74 -0.35
C ILE A 81 -24.78 13.55 -0.80
N ALA A 82 -25.08 12.46 -1.51
CA ALA A 82 -26.45 12.14 -1.95
C ALA A 82 -27.35 11.61 -0.81
N ASP A 83 -26.88 11.63 0.45
CA ASP A 83 -27.60 11.14 1.63
C ASP A 83 -28.07 9.66 1.49
N MET A 84 -27.47 8.88 0.57
CA MET A 84 -27.84 7.47 0.36
C MET A 84 -27.56 6.59 1.59
N PHE A 85 -26.68 7.03 2.49
CA PHE A 85 -26.38 6.36 3.75
C PHE A 85 -27.27 6.83 4.92
N LYS A 86 -28.12 7.85 4.73
CA LYS A 86 -28.98 8.42 5.78
C LYS A 86 -30.13 7.50 6.21
N TYR A 87 -30.40 6.42 5.46
CA TYR A 87 -31.48 5.48 5.77
C TYR A 87 -31.16 4.49 6.91
N ARG A 88 -30.02 4.61 7.60
CA ARG A 88 -29.71 3.75 8.75
C ARG A 88 -29.17 4.51 9.96
N THR A 89 -29.97 5.45 10.46
CA THR A 89 -29.92 5.92 11.85
C THR A 89 -31.35 6.25 12.32
N PRO A 90 -31.94 5.53 13.29
CA PRO A 90 -32.98 6.13 14.09
C PRO A 90 -32.34 7.32 14.82
N VAL A 91 -32.89 8.51 14.59
CA VAL A 91 -32.61 9.69 15.40
C VAL A 91 -33.06 9.37 16.82
N PHE A 92 -32.13 8.97 17.68
CA PHE A 92 -32.31 9.10 19.12
C PHE A 92 -31.96 10.54 19.50
N ASN A 93 -32.95 11.41 19.37
CA ASN A 93 -33.10 12.59 20.23
C ASN A 93 -34.57 12.97 20.32
#